data_AF-A0A8K0L4C2-F1
#
_entry.id   AF-A0A8K0L4C2-F1
#
_cell.length_a   1.000
_cell.length_b   1.000
_cell.length_c   1.000
_cell.angle_alpha   90.00
_cell.angle_beta   90.00
_cell.angle_gamma   90.00
#
_symmetry.space_group_name_H-M   'P 1'
#
loop_
_entity.id
_entity.type
_entity.pdbx_description
1 polymer ?
#
loop_
_entity_poly.entity_id
_entity_poly.type
_entity_poly.pdbx_seq_one_letter_code
_entity_poly.pdbx_strand_id
1 'polypeptide(L)'
;MQQELFQEIDRVVNSSYPTQLQTLANILVRADDLDIETWSLSRPHQIQPLIEDVLAALPVWSYCLDIISRLATVRSTRDALLSIEPALLPGIVDKAIEHFDTDGRYLPEAVALLRYNLPDETPVPASVQILLVKVSAKAASKLDSRSVGLLDVLLSGSCKALTRSFSSDGLRRLEENVFKILRDASDVEQQFLALVCLSIMKNLLSSSTSAAMRAFFDAQKAHKTLQLVVLQVIWSCTAQGDHRKVATAINVVEGVPETVRWQWSEKNASVIRKLIEKLGQGDLPSSLRLQVWNDDPRDDNRD
;
A
#
# COMPACT_ATOMS: atom_id res chain seq x y z
N MET A 1 -12.70 -21.32 -2.33
CA MET A 1 -11.41 -20.81 -2.82
C MET A 1 -10.29 -21.41 -2.00
N GLN A 2 -10.18 -21.07 -0.71
CA GLN A 2 -9.08 -21.51 0.17
C GLN A 2 -8.66 -22.99 0.03
N GLN A 3 -9.62 -23.92 0.03
CA GLN A 3 -9.33 -25.35 -0.10
C GLN A 3 -8.70 -25.73 -1.46
N GLU A 4 -9.14 -25.10 -2.55
CA GLU A 4 -8.59 -25.34 -3.91
C GLU A 4 -7.12 -24.89 -3.97
N LEU A 5 -6.81 -23.72 -3.40
CA LEU A 5 -5.43 -23.21 -3.33
C LEU A 5 -4.51 -24.13 -2.52
N PHE A 6 -4.97 -24.60 -1.37
CA PHE A 6 -4.17 -25.48 -0.51
C PHE A 6 -3.85 -26.80 -1.21
N GLN A 7 -4.85 -27.40 -1.88
CA GLN A 7 -4.68 -28.65 -2.61
C GLN A 7 -3.74 -28.50 -3.81
N GLU A 8 -3.85 -27.40 -4.56
CA GLU A 8 -2.98 -27.18 -5.70
C GLU A 8 -1.54 -26.91 -5.27
N ILE A 9 -1.32 -26.16 -4.18
CA ILE A 9 0.03 -25.97 -3.63
C ILE A 9 0.59 -27.30 -3.12
N ASP A 10 -0.21 -28.14 -2.46
CA ASP A 10 0.21 -29.50 -2.07
C ASP A 10 0.66 -30.32 -3.28
N ARG A 11 -0.08 -30.24 -4.39
CA ARG A 11 0.23 -30.94 -5.63
C ARG A 11 1.56 -30.46 -6.24
N VAL A 12 1.80 -29.15 -6.24
CA VAL A 12 3.04 -28.55 -6.78
C VAL A 12 4.23 -28.96 -5.92
N VAL A 13 4.18 -28.67 -4.61
CA VAL A 13 5.31 -28.85 -3.69
C VAL A 13 5.69 -30.32 -3.49
N ASN A 14 4.73 -31.25 -3.51
CA ASN A 14 5.00 -32.67 -3.30
C ASN A 14 5.28 -33.44 -4.61
N SER A 15 5.32 -32.76 -5.75
CA SER A 15 5.60 -33.43 -7.03
C SER A 15 7.05 -33.87 -7.12
N SER A 16 7.28 -35.11 -7.58
CA SER A 16 8.63 -35.63 -7.83
C SER A 16 9.28 -35.08 -9.12
N TYR A 17 8.52 -34.33 -9.92
CA TYR A 17 8.97 -33.76 -11.20
C TYR A 17 8.47 -32.31 -11.36
N PRO A 18 9.16 -31.46 -12.15
CA PRO A 18 8.68 -30.12 -12.47
C PRO A 18 7.25 -30.17 -13.01
N THR A 19 6.33 -29.45 -12.36
CA THR A 19 4.92 -29.42 -12.79
C THR A 19 4.57 -28.10 -13.46
N GLN A 20 3.61 -28.17 -14.38
CA GLN A 20 3.04 -26.97 -14.95
C GLN A 20 2.29 -26.19 -13.86
N LEU A 21 2.52 -24.88 -13.80
CA LEU A 21 1.98 -24.00 -12.77
C LEU A 21 0.71 -23.25 -13.22
N GLN A 22 0.16 -23.59 -14.39
CA GLN A 22 -1.00 -22.89 -14.96
C GLN A 22 -2.25 -22.99 -14.08
N THR A 23 -2.49 -24.15 -13.48
CA THR A 23 -3.63 -24.34 -12.56
C THR A 23 -3.48 -23.47 -11.33
N LEU A 24 -2.29 -23.44 -10.72
CA LEU A 24 -1.97 -22.52 -9.63
C LEU A 24 -2.17 -21.06 -10.03
N ALA A 25 -1.68 -20.64 -11.21
CA ALA A 25 -1.89 -19.28 -11.71
C ALA A 25 -3.38 -18.92 -11.80
N ASN A 26 -4.20 -19.82 -12.36
CA ASN A 26 -5.64 -19.60 -12.51
C ASN A 26 -6.36 -19.51 -11.15
N ILE A 27 -5.91 -20.26 -10.15
CA ILE A 27 -6.44 -20.18 -8.79
C ILE A 27 -6.04 -18.86 -8.13
N LEU A 28 -4.77 -18.47 -8.22
CA LEU A 28 -4.26 -17.24 -7.61
C LEU A 28 -4.88 -15.96 -8.17
N VAL A 29 -5.31 -15.96 -9.43
CA VAL A 29 -6.08 -14.86 -10.04
C VAL A 29 -7.43 -14.67 -9.35
N ARG A 30 -8.02 -15.74 -8.82
CA ARG A 30 -9.33 -15.75 -8.15
C ARG A 30 -9.23 -15.65 -6.63
N ALA A 31 -8.08 -16.00 -6.07
CA ALA A 31 -7.79 -15.93 -4.63
C ALA A 31 -7.69 -14.48 -4.16
N ASP A 32 -8.30 -14.17 -3.01
CA ASP A 32 -8.05 -12.89 -2.34
C ASP A 32 -6.73 -12.94 -1.55
N ASP A 33 -6.29 -11.78 -1.04
CA ASP A 33 -5.04 -11.69 -0.28
C ASP A 33 -5.12 -12.49 1.05
N LEU A 34 -6.33 -12.67 1.61
CA LEU A 34 -6.58 -13.39 2.87
C LEU A 34 -6.45 -14.91 2.68
N ASP A 35 -6.90 -15.46 1.55
CA ASP A 35 -6.73 -16.86 1.18
C ASP A 35 -5.24 -17.24 1.14
N ILE A 36 -4.41 -16.38 0.51
CA ILE A 36 -2.96 -16.59 0.39
C ILE A 36 -2.29 -16.42 1.77
N GLU A 37 -2.69 -15.42 2.54
CA GLU A 37 -2.15 -15.20 3.89
C GLU A 37 -2.47 -16.38 4.81
N THR A 38 -3.71 -16.87 4.79
CA THR A 38 -4.16 -18.02 5.56
C THR A 38 -3.40 -19.29 5.21
N TRP A 39 -3.12 -19.53 3.92
CA TRP A 39 -2.23 -20.61 3.49
C TRP A 39 -0.82 -20.45 4.09
N SER A 40 -0.22 -19.28 3.91
CA SER A 40 1.16 -19.01 4.33
C SER A 40 1.37 -19.22 5.83
N LEU A 41 0.38 -18.85 6.65
CA LEU A 41 0.38 -19.05 8.10
C LEU A 41 0.14 -20.51 8.50
N SER A 42 -0.74 -21.21 7.79
CA SER A 42 -1.08 -22.60 8.09
C SER A 42 0.01 -23.59 7.66
N ARG A 43 0.76 -23.25 6.62
CA ARG A 43 1.73 -24.16 5.97
C ARG A 43 3.05 -23.45 5.61
N PRO A 44 3.75 -22.85 6.59
CA PRO A 44 4.97 -22.08 6.31
C PRO A 44 6.08 -22.91 5.66
N HIS A 45 6.13 -24.22 5.93
CA HIS A 45 7.09 -25.16 5.35
C HIS A 45 6.96 -25.32 3.82
N GLN A 46 5.83 -24.92 3.23
CA GLN A 46 5.58 -25.01 1.78
C GLN A 46 6.02 -23.75 1.02
N ILE A 47 6.27 -22.64 1.72
CA ILE A 47 6.56 -21.35 1.09
C ILE A 47 7.84 -21.43 0.25
N GLN A 48 8.94 -21.88 0.86
CA GLN A 48 10.23 -21.95 0.17
C GLN A 48 10.21 -22.91 -1.03
N PRO A 49 9.79 -24.19 -0.90
CA PRO A 49 9.72 -25.10 -2.05
C PRO A 49 8.86 -24.57 -3.19
N LEU A 50 7.70 -23.98 -2.89
CA LEU A 50 6.83 -23.40 -3.91
C LEU A 50 7.53 -22.25 -4.67
N ILE A 51 8.24 -21.40 -3.95
CA ILE A 51 8.94 -20.26 -4.55
C ILE A 51 10.11 -20.73 -5.42
N GLU A 52 10.86 -21.73 -4.99
CA GLU A 52 11.93 -22.34 -5.79
C GLU A 52 11.38 -22.88 -7.12
N ASP A 53 10.25 -23.59 -7.10
CA ASP A 53 9.58 -24.08 -8.31
C ASP A 53 9.09 -22.95 -9.23
N VAL A 54 8.48 -21.90 -8.65
CA VAL A 54 7.99 -20.74 -9.41
C VAL A 54 9.14 -19.98 -10.08
N LEU A 55 10.25 -19.77 -9.37
CA LEU A 55 11.43 -19.08 -9.90
C LEU A 55 12.13 -19.92 -10.96
N ALA A 56 12.27 -21.23 -10.77
CA ALA A 56 12.84 -22.14 -11.76
C ALA A 56 12.01 -22.15 -13.06
N ALA A 57 10.70 -21.98 -12.96
CA ALA A 57 9.78 -21.91 -14.08
C ALA A 57 9.73 -20.53 -14.79
N LEU A 58 10.13 -19.45 -14.12
CA LEU A 58 10.02 -18.07 -14.62
C LEU A 58 10.67 -17.82 -15.99
N PRO A 59 11.86 -18.37 -16.32
CA PRO A 59 12.46 -18.20 -17.64
C PRO A 59 11.68 -18.90 -18.77
N VAL A 60 10.88 -19.91 -18.42
CA VAL A 60 10.17 -20.77 -19.38
C VAL A 60 8.75 -20.27 -19.61
N TRP A 61 8.06 -19.84 -18.56
CA TRP A 61 6.64 -19.49 -18.62
C TRP A 61 6.39 -18.07 -18.13
N SER A 62 5.87 -17.24 -19.03
CA SER A 62 5.60 -15.83 -18.77
C SER A 62 4.56 -15.58 -17.67
N TYR A 63 3.60 -16.50 -17.49
CA TYR A 63 2.55 -16.42 -16.47
C TYR A 63 3.07 -16.64 -15.03
N CYS A 64 4.30 -17.15 -14.86
CA CYS A 64 4.92 -17.22 -13.53
C CYS A 64 5.11 -15.82 -12.92
N LEU A 65 5.20 -14.79 -13.76
CA LEU A 65 5.24 -13.42 -13.28
C LEU A 65 3.94 -13.02 -12.56
N ASP A 66 2.78 -13.48 -13.04
CA ASP A 66 1.48 -13.24 -12.40
C ASP A 66 1.38 -13.99 -11.06
N ILE A 67 1.96 -15.20 -10.99
CA ILE A 67 2.08 -15.97 -9.73
C ILE A 67 2.91 -15.19 -8.72
N ILE A 68 4.09 -14.69 -9.11
CA ILE A 68 4.95 -13.87 -8.26
C ILE A 68 4.20 -12.62 -7.78
N SER A 69 3.50 -11.94 -8.68
CA SER A 69 2.71 -10.74 -8.37
C SER A 69 1.66 -11.01 -7.29
N ARG A 70 0.91 -12.14 -7.38
CA ARG A 70 -0.08 -12.53 -6.38
C ARG A 70 0.55 -12.98 -5.07
N LEU A 71 1.57 -13.84 -5.11
CA LEU A 71 2.25 -14.30 -3.89
C LEU A 71 2.94 -13.15 -3.17
N ALA A 72 3.48 -12.15 -3.88
CA ALA A 72 4.15 -11.01 -3.28
C ALA A 72 3.22 -10.09 -2.45
N THR A 73 1.90 -10.27 -2.54
CA THR A 73 0.93 -9.52 -1.70
C THR A 73 0.92 -9.93 -0.23
N VAL A 74 1.54 -11.07 0.10
CA VAL A 74 1.75 -11.58 1.45
C VAL A 74 3.23 -11.46 1.81
N ARG A 75 3.54 -11.01 3.03
CA ARG A 75 4.93 -10.67 3.42
C ARG A 75 5.85 -11.88 3.45
N SER A 76 5.42 -12.99 4.05
CA SER A 76 6.24 -14.21 4.22
C SER A 76 6.70 -14.80 2.88
N THR A 77 5.80 -14.84 1.90
CA THR A 77 6.09 -15.29 0.53
C THR A 77 6.95 -14.29 -0.24
N ARG A 78 6.66 -13.00 -0.13
CA ARG A 78 7.47 -11.92 -0.72
C ARG A 78 8.89 -11.91 -0.18
N ASP A 79 9.07 -12.09 1.12
CA ASP A 79 10.38 -12.12 1.77
C ASP A 79 11.19 -13.34 1.30
N ALA A 80 10.54 -14.52 1.20
CA ALA A 80 11.18 -15.71 0.66
C ALA A 80 11.56 -15.57 -0.83
N LEU A 81 10.72 -14.92 -1.66
CA LEU A 81 11.06 -14.59 -3.06
C LEU A 81 12.36 -13.78 -3.15
N LEU A 82 12.49 -12.74 -2.33
CA LEU A 82 13.66 -11.85 -2.32
C LEU A 82 14.89 -12.49 -1.69
N SER A 83 14.70 -13.41 -0.74
CA SER A 83 15.78 -14.17 -0.13
C SER A 83 16.39 -15.19 -1.09
N ILE A 84 15.55 -15.89 -1.87
CA ILE A 84 15.99 -16.92 -2.83
C ILE A 84 16.58 -16.27 -4.09
N GLU A 85 15.96 -15.21 -4.61
CA GLU A 85 16.42 -14.50 -5.81
C GLU A 85 16.54 -12.98 -5.55
N PRO A 86 17.67 -12.52 -4.98
CA PRO A 86 17.88 -11.09 -4.68
C PRO A 86 17.87 -10.17 -5.90
N ALA A 87 18.18 -10.68 -7.10
CA ALA A 87 18.14 -9.90 -8.34
C ALA A 87 16.72 -9.71 -8.90
N LEU A 88 15.72 -10.40 -8.33
CA LEU A 88 14.32 -10.35 -8.79
C LEU A 88 13.77 -8.93 -8.77
N LEU A 89 13.91 -8.23 -7.63
CA LEU A 89 13.36 -6.90 -7.45
C LEU A 89 14.03 -5.85 -8.37
N PRO A 90 15.37 -5.70 -8.40
CA PRO A 90 16.03 -4.83 -9.38
C PRO A 90 15.60 -5.14 -10.82
N GLY A 91 15.58 -6.42 -11.21
CA GLY A 91 15.23 -6.83 -12.57
C GLY A 91 13.78 -6.49 -12.95
N ILE A 92 12.82 -6.68 -12.04
CA ILE A 92 11.41 -6.32 -12.29
C ILE A 92 11.23 -4.80 -12.33
N VAL A 93 11.89 -4.05 -11.44
CA VAL A 93 11.83 -2.58 -11.41
C VAL A 93 12.39 -1.99 -12.71
N ASP A 94 13.54 -2.47 -13.16
CA ASP A 94 14.17 -1.96 -14.39
C ASP A 94 13.28 -2.23 -15.62
N LYS A 95 12.69 -3.43 -15.72
CA LYS A 95 11.69 -3.75 -16.77
C LYS A 95 10.44 -2.89 -16.66
N ALA A 96 9.95 -2.62 -15.45
CA ALA A 96 8.80 -1.73 -15.23
C ALA A 96 9.10 -0.30 -15.67
N ILE A 97 10.35 0.17 -15.54
CA ILE A 97 10.78 1.48 -16.03
C ILE A 97 10.93 1.48 -17.55
N GLU A 98 11.58 0.47 -18.11
CA GLU A 98 11.82 0.31 -19.55
C GLU A 98 10.50 0.28 -20.34
N HIS A 99 9.54 -0.51 -19.86
CA HIS A 99 8.27 -0.75 -20.54
C HIS A 99 7.10 0.07 -19.99
N PHE A 100 7.35 1.08 -19.16
CA PHE A 100 6.32 1.82 -18.42
C PHE A 100 5.13 2.30 -19.27
N ASP A 101 5.40 2.74 -20.51
CA ASP A 101 4.41 3.29 -21.44
C ASP A 101 3.93 2.28 -22.50
N THR A 102 4.61 1.15 -22.64
CA THR A 102 4.41 0.19 -23.75
C THR A 102 3.88 -1.16 -23.30
N ASP A 103 4.29 -1.66 -22.14
CA ASP A 103 3.84 -2.92 -21.56
C ASP A 103 3.65 -2.78 -20.04
N GLY A 104 2.38 -2.84 -19.62
CA GLY A 104 1.98 -2.62 -18.23
C GLY A 104 2.20 -3.80 -17.30
N ARG A 105 2.74 -4.93 -17.79
CA ARG A 105 2.85 -6.22 -17.07
C ARG A 105 3.94 -6.33 -16.01
N TYR A 106 4.74 -5.29 -15.80
CA TYR A 106 5.83 -5.29 -14.82
C TYR A 106 5.56 -4.30 -13.68
N LEU A 107 4.67 -3.34 -13.90
CA LEU A 107 4.35 -2.31 -12.91
C LEU A 107 3.56 -2.90 -11.72
N PRO A 108 2.49 -3.71 -11.90
CA PRO A 108 1.82 -4.39 -10.80
C PRO A 108 2.76 -5.24 -9.93
N GLU A 109 3.73 -5.90 -10.55
CA GLU A 109 4.68 -6.84 -9.96
C GLU A 109 5.70 -6.07 -9.12
N ALA A 110 6.26 -4.99 -9.67
CA ALA A 110 7.13 -4.08 -8.94
C ALA A 110 6.40 -3.51 -7.72
N VAL A 111 5.13 -3.11 -7.89
CA VAL A 111 4.30 -2.58 -6.81
C VAL A 111 4.01 -3.65 -5.76
N ALA A 112 3.72 -4.89 -6.14
CA ALA A 112 3.47 -5.99 -5.22
C ALA A 112 4.70 -6.25 -4.33
N LEU A 113 5.90 -6.31 -4.90
CA LEU A 113 7.15 -6.51 -4.15
C LEU A 113 7.49 -5.33 -3.22
N LEU A 114 7.16 -4.10 -3.62
CA LEU A 114 7.48 -2.87 -2.89
C LEU A 114 6.38 -2.40 -1.91
N ARG A 115 5.24 -3.10 -1.85
CA ARG A 115 4.05 -2.69 -1.09
C ARG A 115 4.25 -2.58 0.41
N TYR A 116 5.09 -3.44 0.99
CA TYR A 116 5.47 -3.39 2.41
C TYR A 116 6.97 -3.21 2.51
N ASN A 117 7.46 -2.71 3.65
CA ASN A 117 8.90 -2.66 3.94
C ASN A 117 9.59 -3.98 3.54
N LEU A 118 10.75 -3.84 2.88
CA LEU A 118 11.60 -4.97 2.52
C LEU A 118 12.22 -5.59 3.79
N PRO A 119 12.64 -6.85 3.74
CA PRO A 119 13.52 -7.44 4.75
C PRO A 119 14.78 -6.57 4.95
N ASP A 120 15.32 -6.55 6.17
CA ASP A 120 16.47 -5.71 6.53
C ASP A 120 17.71 -5.94 5.64
N GLU A 121 17.86 -7.16 5.13
CA GLU A 121 18.97 -7.56 4.26
C GLU A 121 18.77 -7.16 2.78
N THR A 122 17.55 -6.77 2.39
CA THR A 122 17.22 -6.45 0.99
C THR A 122 17.19 -4.93 0.78
N PRO A 123 18.20 -4.34 0.11
CA PRO A 123 18.19 -2.92 -0.17
C PRO A 123 17.14 -2.57 -1.23
N VAL A 124 16.53 -1.39 -1.11
CA VAL A 124 15.64 -0.86 -2.15
C VAL A 124 16.49 -0.37 -3.33
N PRO A 125 16.24 -0.82 -4.58
CA PRO A 125 17.01 -0.38 -5.74
C PRO A 125 16.89 1.12 -5.98
N ALA A 126 18.00 1.79 -6.32
CA ALA A 126 18.00 3.23 -6.60
C ALA A 126 17.08 3.61 -7.79
N SER A 127 16.92 2.70 -8.76
CA SER A 127 16.05 2.89 -9.93
C SER A 127 14.57 3.07 -9.55
N VAL A 128 14.15 2.65 -8.36
CA VAL A 128 12.78 2.88 -7.84
C VAL A 128 12.42 4.37 -7.78
N GLN A 129 13.39 5.28 -7.59
CA GLN A 129 13.13 6.72 -7.65
C GLN A 129 12.62 7.16 -9.04
N ILE A 130 13.18 6.58 -10.11
CA ILE A 130 12.76 6.83 -11.50
C ILE A 130 11.33 6.33 -11.69
N LEU A 131 11.02 5.13 -11.19
CA LEU A 131 9.68 4.56 -11.24
C LEU A 131 8.66 5.47 -10.54
N LEU A 132 8.96 5.97 -9.32
CA LEU A 132 8.09 6.88 -8.57
C LEU A 132 7.82 8.18 -9.33
N VAL A 133 8.85 8.78 -9.93
CA VAL A 133 8.68 9.99 -10.75
C VAL A 133 7.80 9.70 -11.96
N LYS A 134 8.01 8.58 -12.67
CA LYS A 134 7.15 8.18 -13.80
C LYS A 134 5.69 7.94 -13.39
N VAL A 135 5.44 7.20 -12.31
CA VAL A 135 4.09 6.96 -11.77
C VAL A 135 3.41 8.26 -11.37
N SER A 136 4.13 9.16 -10.69
CA SER A 136 3.57 10.46 -10.30
C SER A 136 3.24 11.36 -11.49
N ALA A 137 4.08 11.37 -12.54
CA ALA A 137 3.82 12.14 -13.75
C ALA A 137 2.59 11.60 -14.50
N LYS A 138 2.44 10.27 -14.58
CA LYS A 138 1.26 9.62 -15.17
C LYS A 138 -0.01 9.98 -14.40
N ALA A 139 0.03 9.87 -13.07
CA ALA A 139 -1.06 10.25 -12.18
C ALA A 139 -1.48 11.72 -12.38
N ALA A 140 -0.49 12.63 -12.45
CA ALA A 140 -0.74 14.05 -12.64
C ALA A 140 -1.16 14.44 -14.08
N SER A 141 -0.94 13.57 -15.07
CA SER A 141 -1.28 13.86 -16.47
C SER A 141 -2.76 13.65 -16.80
N LYS A 142 -3.39 12.62 -16.22
CA LYS A 142 -4.75 12.17 -16.55
C LYS A 142 -5.68 12.07 -15.33
N LEU A 143 -5.23 12.55 -14.16
CA LEU A 143 -5.87 12.34 -12.86
C LEU A 143 -6.31 10.87 -12.69
N ASP A 144 -5.38 9.95 -12.93
CA ASP A 144 -5.64 8.51 -12.92
C ASP A 144 -5.65 7.98 -11.49
N SER A 145 -6.84 7.64 -10.97
CA SER A 145 -7.02 7.14 -9.60
C SER A 145 -6.20 5.88 -9.31
N ARG A 146 -5.99 5.04 -10.33
CA ARG A 146 -5.13 3.86 -10.23
C ARG A 146 -3.68 4.27 -9.97
N SER A 147 -3.10 5.14 -10.79
CA SER A 147 -1.73 5.61 -10.62
C SER A 147 -1.51 6.37 -9.30
N VAL A 148 -2.50 7.15 -8.84
CA VAL A 148 -2.45 7.80 -7.52
C VAL A 148 -2.43 6.76 -6.40
N GLY A 149 -3.26 5.71 -6.49
CA GLY A 149 -3.25 4.61 -5.52
C GLY A 149 -1.94 3.82 -5.51
N LEU A 150 -1.34 3.55 -6.68
CA LEU A 150 -0.03 2.91 -6.75
C LEU A 150 1.06 3.74 -6.07
N LEU A 151 1.01 5.07 -6.25
CA LEU A 151 1.96 5.99 -5.61
C LEU A 151 1.86 5.95 -4.07
N ASP A 152 0.64 5.93 -3.53
CA ASP A 152 0.41 5.82 -2.10
C ASP A 152 0.87 4.48 -1.53
N VAL A 153 0.61 3.38 -2.24
CA VAL A 153 1.10 2.04 -1.87
C VAL A 153 2.63 2.02 -1.81
N LEU A 154 3.31 2.52 -2.84
CA LEU A 154 4.77 2.53 -2.89
C LEU A 154 5.37 3.38 -1.77
N LEU A 155 4.85 4.58 -1.55
CA LEU A 155 5.37 5.52 -0.54
C LEU A 155 4.97 5.19 0.91
N SER A 156 3.94 4.37 1.10
CA SER A 156 3.59 3.80 2.42
C SER A 156 4.37 2.51 2.71
N GLY A 157 4.92 1.85 1.69
CA GLY A 157 5.76 0.66 1.78
C GLY A 157 7.26 0.96 1.72
N SER A 158 8.00 0.14 0.98
CA SER A 158 9.47 0.17 0.89
C SER A 158 10.04 1.50 0.43
N CYS A 159 9.28 2.28 -0.36
CA CYS A 159 9.78 3.54 -0.89
C CYS A 159 9.77 4.67 0.15
N LYS A 160 9.13 4.47 1.30
CA LYS A 160 9.17 5.45 2.40
C LYS A 160 10.59 5.76 2.84
N ALA A 161 11.42 4.72 2.96
CA ALA A 161 12.84 4.86 3.32
C ALA A 161 13.64 5.59 2.23
N LEU A 162 13.28 5.38 0.96
CA LEU A 162 13.94 6.03 -0.17
C LEU A 162 13.71 7.54 -0.21
N THR A 163 12.62 8.06 0.36
CA THR A 163 12.33 9.50 0.33
C THR A 163 13.52 10.34 0.79
N ARG A 164 14.32 9.85 1.75
CA ARG A 164 15.50 10.53 2.28
C ARG A 164 16.70 10.56 1.31
N SER A 165 16.77 9.61 0.39
CA SER A 165 17.84 9.47 -0.60
C SER A 165 17.45 9.98 -1.98
N PHE A 166 16.28 10.61 -2.12
CA PHE A 166 15.87 11.21 -3.39
C PHE A 166 16.85 12.30 -3.83
N SER A 167 17.11 12.37 -5.14
CA SER A 167 17.70 13.56 -5.72
C SER A 167 16.78 14.77 -5.51
N SER A 168 17.36 15.96 -5.32
CA SER A 168 16.59 17.21 -5.15
C SER A 168 15.61 17.46 -6.30
N ASP A 169 16.04 17.18 -7.53
CA ASP A 169 15.19 17.28 -8.72
C ASP A 169 14.08 16.23 -8.77
N GLY A 170 14.37 14.98 -8.40
CA GLY A 170 13.38 13.91 -8.35
C GLY A 170 12.30 14.20 -7.31
N LEU A 171 12.70 14.65 -6.12
CA LEU A 171 11.77 15.02 -5.05
C LEU A 171 10.92 16.21 -5.47
N ARG A 172 11.51 17.27 -6.03
CA ARG A 172 10.77 18.44 -6.52
C ARG A 172 9.73 18.06 -7.58
N ARG A 173 10.07 17.23 -8.56
CA ARG A 173 9.12 16.75 -9.58
C ARG A 173 7.98 15.95 -8.97
N LEU A 174 8.29 15.09 -8.01
CA LEU A 174 7.29 14.32 -7.28
C LEU A 174 6.34 15.25 -6.52
N GLU A 175 6.87 16.25 -5.81
CA GLU A 175 6.08 17.26 -5.12
C GLU A 175 5.16 18.04 -6.06
N GLU A 176 5.70 18.56 -7.16
CA GLU A 176 4.96 19.29 -8.20
C GLU A 176 3.80 18.44 -8.75
N ASN A 177 4.05 17.16 -9.03
CA ASN A 177 3.01 16.23 -9.49
C ASN A 177 1.94 16.00 -8.43
N VAL A 178 2.30 15.80 -7.16
CA VAL A 178 1.35 15.61 -6.05
C VAL A 178 0.50 16.87 -5.83
N PHE A 179 1.09 18.06 -5.90
CA PHE A 179 0.34 19.32 -5.83
C PHE A 179 -0.61 19.48 -7.00
N LYS A 180 -0.18 19.12 -8.22
CA LYS A 180 -1.04 19.14 -9.39
C LYS A 180 -2.23 18.21 -9.22
N ILE A 181 -2.01 16.96 -8.78
CA ILE A 181 -3.09 15.99 -8.52
C ILE A 181 -4.06 16.55 -7.48
N LEU A 182 -3.56 17.08 -6.35
CA LEU A 182 -4.40 17.63 -5.29
C LEU A 182 -5.23 18.83 -5.77
N ARG A 183 -4.64 19.71 -6.59
CA ARG A 183 -5.34 20.87 -7.15
C ARG A 183 -6.42 20.46 -8.14
N ASP A 184 -6.12 19.49 -8.98
CA ASP A 184 -7.02 19.02 -10.04
C ASP A 184 -8.14 18.12 -9.45
N ALA A 185 -7.90 17.49 -8.29
CA ALA A 185 -8.88 16.73 -7.49
C ALA A 185 -9.88 17.65 -6.73
N SER A 186 -10.73 18.34 -7.48
CA SER A 186 -11.64 19.38 -6.95
C SER A 186 -13.08 18.91 -6.70
N ASP A 187 -13.48 17.78 -7.26
CA ASP A 187 -14.86 17.27 -7.16
C ASP A 187 -15.11 16.48 -5.87
N VAL A 188 -16.37 16.46 -5.43
CA VAL A 188 -16.80 15.70 -4.24
C VAL A 188 -16.50 14.21 -4.38
N GLU A 189 -16.66 13.66 -5.59
CA GLU A 189 -16.36 12.26 -5.91
C GLU A 189 -14.85 11.94 -5.84
N GLN A 190 -14.00 12.96 -5.95
CA GLN A 190 -12.54 12.85 -5.95
C GLN A 190 -11.93 13.17 -4.57
N GLN A 191 -12.74 13.37 -3.53
CA GLN A 191 -12.25 13.65 -2.18
C GLN A 191 -11.36 12.54 -1.61
N PHE A 192 -11.57 11.29 -2.05
CA PHE A 192 -10.65 10.21 -1.68
C PHE A 192 -9.26 10.41 -2.31
N LEU A 193 -9.16 10.91 -3.55
CA LEU A 193 -7.87 11.25 -4.16
C LEU A 193 -7.17 12.38 -3.40
N ALA A 194 -7.92 13.39 -2.94
CA ALA A 194 -7.37 14.43 -2.08
C ALA A 194 -6.81 13.84 -0.77
N LEU A 195 -7.51 12.89 -0.15
CA LEU A 195 -7.03 12.18 1.04
C LEU A 195 -5.75 11.38 0.74
N VAL A 196 -5.70 10.67 -0.39
CA VAL A 196 -4.52 9.92 -0.83
C VAL A 196 -3.33 10.86 -1.11
N CYS A 197 -3.55 12.02 -1.72
CA CYS A 197 -2.51 13.04 -1.89
C CYS A 197 -1.95 13.52 -0.55
N LEU A 198 -2.80 13.74 0.45
CA LEU A 198 -2.34 14.11 1.79
C LEU A 198 -1.53 12.99 2.43
N SER A 199 -1.92 11.73 2.27
CA SER A 199 -1.14 10.57 2.74
C SER A 199 0.26 10.54 2.10
N ILE A 200 0.33 10.74 0.78
CA ILE A 200 1.58 10.85 0.05
C ILE A 200 2.42 12.03 0.58
N MET A 201 1.83 13.22 0.74
CA MET A 201 2.53 14.38 1.28
C MET A 201 3.11 14.09 2.67
N LYS A 202 2.34 13.45 3.57
CA LYS A 202 2.81 13.07 4.91
C LYS A 202 4.03 12.16 4.84
N ASN A 203 4.03 11.18 3.94
CA ASN A 203 5.18 10.30 3.72
C ASN A 203 6.40 11.04 3.15
N LEU A 204 6.20 12.10 2.36
CA LEU A 204 7.29 12.92 1.82
C LEU A 204 7.85 13.93 2.82
N LEU A 205 7.07 14.37 3.82
CA LEU A 205 7.48 15.41 4.78
C LEU A 205 8.72 15.08 5.61
N SER A 206 9.06 13.80 5.78
CA SER A 206 10.30 13.39 6.46
C SER A 206 11.56 13.77 5.70
N SER A 207 11.42 14.05 4.40
CA SER A 207 12.52 14.23 3.46
C SER A 207 12.38 15.51 2.64
N SER A 208 11.17 16.08 2.60
CA SER A 208 10.84 17.34 1.97
C SER A 208 10.99 18.52 2.94
N THR A 209 11.58 19.60 2.43
CA THR A 209 11.60 20.91 3.10
C THR A 209 10.39 21.77 2.73
N SER A 210 9.45 21.25 1.94
CA SER A 210 8.29 21.98 1.41
C SER A 210 7.38 22.53 2.52
N ALA A 211 7.50 23.83 2.77
CA ALA A 211 6.59 24.55 3.67
C ALA A 211 5.14 24.46 3.20
N ALA A 212 4.91 24.38 1.88
CA ALA A 212 3.58 24.26 1.30
C ALA A 212 2.90 22.92 1.65
N MET A 213 3.65 21.80 1.64
CA MET A 213 3.13 20.50 2.09
C MET A 213 2.91 20.50 3.59
N ARG A 214 3.88 21.01 4.35
CA ARG A 214 3.82 21.04 5.82
C ARG A 214 2.63 21.86 6.32
N ALA A 215 2.29 22.93 5.61
CA ALA A 215 1.13 23.76 5.91
C ALA A 215 -0.21 23.00 5.92
N PHE A 216 -0.37 21.84 5.25
CA PHE A 216 -1.60 21.03 5.32
C PHE A 216 -1.77 20.31 6.66
N PHE A 217 -0.68 20.15 7.40
CA PHE A 217 -0.65 19.47 8.70
C PHE A 217 -0.45 20.46 9.86
N ASP A 218 -0.12 21.71 9.56
CA ASP A 218 0.03 22.80 10.53
C ASP A 218 -1.14 23.81 10.50
N ALA A 219 -1.40 24.41 11.67
CA ALA A 219 -2.27 25.57 11.86
C ALA A 219 -3.68 25.47 11.21
N GLN A 220 -3.99 26.38 10.30
CA GLN A 220 -5.35 26.61 9.76
C GLN A 220 -5.79 25.56 8.73
N LYS A 221 -4.87 25.03 7.89
CA LYS A 221 -5.27 24.02 6.89
C LYS A 221 -5.43 22.63 7.53
N ALA A 222 -4.73 22.35 8.62
CA ALA A 222 -4.91 21.13 9.40
C ALA A 222 -6.37 20.90 9.82
N HIS A 223 -7.12 21.97 10.09
CA HIS A 223 -8.56 21.86 10.40
C HIS A 223 -9.37 21.29 9.22
N LYS A 224 -9.07 21.72 7.99
CA LYS A 224 -9.71 21.18 6.77
C LYS A 224 -9.26 19.75 6.49
N THR A 225 -7.98 19.44 6.72
CA THR A 225 -7.43 18.09 6.63
C THR A 225 -8.16 17.13 7.58
N LEU A 226 -8.29 17.49 8.86
CA LEU A 226 -9.01 16.69 9.86
C LEU A 226 -10.50 16.53 9.51
N GLN A 227 -11.15 17.59 9.03
CA GLN A 227 -12.54 17.51 8.57
C GLN A 227 -12.69 16.52 7.41
N LEU A 228 -11.80 16.57 6.42
CA LEU A 228 -11.80 15.64 5.29
C LEU A 228 -11.61 14.20 5.77
N VAL A 229 -10.60 13.94 6.61
CA VAL A 229 -10.33 12.61 7.19
C VAL A 229 -11.58 12.07 7.87
N VAL A 230 -12.17 12.81 8.82
CA VAL A 230 -13.29 12.31 9.61
C VAL A 230 -14.51 12.03 8.74
N LEU A 231 -14.80 12.87 7.74
CA LEU A 231 -15.89 12.61 6.80
C LEU A 231 -15.64 11.36 5.95
N GLN A 232 -14.42 11.15 5.46
CA GLN A 232 -14.07 9.95 4.69
C GLN A 232 -14.23 8.68 5.54
N VAL A 233 -13.79 8.69 6.81
CA VAL A 233 -13.97 7.55 7.71
C VAL A 233 -15.45 7.30 8.01
N ILE A 234 -16.24 8.34 8.29
CA ILE A 234 -17.70 8.22 8.50
C ILE A 234 -18.38 7.57 7.29
N TRP A 235 -18.02 7.96 6.06
CA TRP A 235 -18.58 7.38 4.84
C TRP A 235 -18.13 5.93 4.60
N SER A 236 -16.93 5.57 5.07
CA SER A 236 -16.44 4.20 5.02
C SER A 236 -17.09 3.27 6.06
N CYS A 237 -17.76 3.80 7.09
CA CYS A 237 -18.45 2.99 8.11
C CYS A 237 -19.82 2.45 7.62
N THR A 238 -19.89 1.97 6.38
CA THR A 238 -21.07 1.32 5.78
C THR A 238 -20.77 -0.15 5.48
N ALA A 239 -21.79 -1.00 5.27
CA ALA A 239 -21.65 -2.45 5.07
C ALA A 239 -20.73 -2.88 3.90
N GLN A 240 -20.31 -1.95 3.04
CA GLN A 240 -19.35 -2.16 1.93
C GLN A 240 -18.10 -1.26 2.07
N GLY A 241 -17.71 -0.93 3.30
CA GLY A 241 -16.65 0.03 3.60
C GLY A 241 -15.29 -0.32 2.97
N ASP A 242 -14.67 0.66 2.30
CA ASP A 242 -13.32 0.51 1.76
C ASP A 242 -12.27 0.73 2.86
N HIS A 243 -11.73 -0.37 3.39
CA HIS A 243 -10.69 -0.37 4.42
C HIS A 243 -9.48 0.50 4.09
N ARG A 244 -9.15 0.63 2.79
CA ARG A 244 -8.02 1.45 2.35
C ARG A 244 -8.22 2.90 2.74
N LYS A 245 -9.47 3.40 2.67
CA LYS A 245 -9.79 4.78 3.08
C LYS A 245 -9.47 5.03 4.54
N VAL A 246 -9.70 4.05 5.41
CA VAL A 246 -9.45 4.19 6.84
C VAL A 246 -7.94 4.13 7.13
N ALA A 247 -7.21 3.20 6.51
CA ALA A 247 -5.75 3.13 6.66
C ALA A 247 -5.05 4.41 6.15
N THR A 248 -5.46 4.93 4.98
CA THR A 248 -4.98 6.23 4.45
C THR A 248 -5.34 7.38 5.39
N ALA A 249 -6.56 7.39 5.96
CA ALA A 249 -6.99 8.41 6.91
C ALA A 249 -6.15 8.42 8.20
N ILE A 250 -5.84 7.24 8.76
CA ILE A 250 -4.96 7.10 9.92
C ILE A 250 -3.59 7.70 9.62
N ASN A 251 -2.98 7.34 8.48
CA ASN A 251 -1.66 7.85 8.09
C ASN A 251 -1.65 9.39 7.98
N VAL A 252 -2.72 10.01 7.48
CA VAL A 252 -2.86 11.47 7.40
C VAL A 252 -2.99 12.11 8.78
N VAL A 253 -3.79 11.52 9.67
CA VAL A 253 -4.02 12.04 11.03
C VAL A 253 -2.75 12.00 11.86
N GLU A 254 -1.93 10.95 11.73
CA GLU A 254 -0.61 10.87 12.37
C GLU A 254 0.33 12.02 11.97
N GLY A 255 0.11 12.63 10.80
CA GLY A 255 0.87 13.80 10.37
C GLY A 255 0.49 15.09 11.10
N VAL A 256 -0.67 15.14 11.78
CA VAL A 256 -1.18 16.34 12.45
C VAL A 256 -0.79 16.33 13.93
N PRO A 257 -0.18 17.41 14.48
CA PRO A 257 0.19 17.48 15.88
C PRO A 257 -0.98 17.20 16.83
N GLU A 258 -0.73 16.46 17.91
CA GLU A 258 -1.74 16.07 18.89
C GLU A 258 -2.51 17.27 19.48
N THR A 259 -1.82 18.36 19.78
CA THR A 259 -2.45 19.59 20.28
C THR A 259 -3.48 20.17 19.31
N VAL A 260 -3.22 20.09 18.00
CA VAL A 260 -4.15 20.53 16.95
C VAL A 260 -5.32 19.56 16.82
N ARG A 261 -5.05 18.24 16.90
CA ARG A 261 -6.09 17.20 16.88
C ARG A 261 -7.07 17.39 18.05
N TRP A 262 -6.56 17.62 19.25
CA TRP A 262 -7.37 17.89 20.45
C TRP A 262 -8.24 19.13 20.29
N GLN A 263 -7.64 20.28 20.00
CA GLN A 263 -8.38 21.54 19.82
C GLN A 263 -9.46 21.46 18.74
N TRP A 264 -9.18 20.74 17.64
CA TRP A 264 -10.16 20.51 16.60
C TRP A 264 -11.31 19.63 17.10
N SER A 265 -11.02 18.58 17.85
CA SER A 265 -12.03 17.66 18.39
C SER A 265 -13.00 18.34 19.36
N GLU A 266 -12.50 19.24 20.22
CA GLU A 266 -13.33 20.03 21.14
C GLU A 266 -14.30 20.93 20.38
N LYS A 267 -13.82 21.60 19.32
CA LYS A 267 -14.64 22.50 18.49
C LYS A 267 -15.64 21.74 17.60
N ASN A 268 -15.39 20.46 17.30
CA ASN A 268 -16.18 19.64 16.40
C ASN A 268 -16.79 18.41 17.10
N ALA A 269 -17.12 18.54 18.39
CA ALA A 269 -17.61 17.44 19.23
C ALA A 269 -18.83 16.70 18.65
N SER A 270 -19.71 17.39 17.92
CA SER A 270 -20.87 16.77 17.24
C SER A 270 -20.46 15.83 16.10
N VAL A 271 -19.42 16.19 15.34
CA VAL A 271 -18.87 15.36 14.26
C VAL A 271 -18.16 14.14 14.84
N ILE A 272 -17.39 14.33 15.91
CA ILE A 272 -16.75 13.22 16.64
C ILE A 272 -17.78 12.25 17.21
N ARG A 273 -18.86 12.76 17.82
CA ARG A 273 -19.95 11.91 18.31
C ARG A 273 -20.55 11.07 17.18
N LYS A 274 -20.80 11.67 16.02
CA LYS A 274 -21.30 10.95 14.83
C LYS A 274 -20.32 9.87 14.35
N LEU A 275 -19.02 10.14 14.38
CA LEU A 275 -17.99 9.14 14.07
C LEU A 275 -18.07 7.97 15.06
N ILE A 276 -18.09 8.25 16.37
CA ILE A 276 -18.18 7.22 17.42
C ILE A 276 -19.47 6.38 17.27
N GLU A 277 -20.61 7.02 17.02
CA GLU A 277 -21.89 6.34 16.77
C GLU A 277 -21.79 5.39 15.57
N LYS A 278 -21.12 5.81 14.48
CA LYS A 278 -20.92 4.98 13.29
C LYS A 278 -19.94 3.83 13.52
N LEU A 279 -18.90 4.04 14.32
CA LEU A 279 -17.98 2.97 14.73
C LEU A 279 -18.70 1.95 15.64
N GLY A 280 -19.57 2.41 16.53
CA GLY A 280 -20.32 1.58 17.48
C GLY A 280 -21.48 0.78 16.88
N GLN A 281 -22.05 1.23 15.74
CA GLN A 281 -23.16 0.57 15.05
C GLN A 281 -22.76 -0.69 14.25
N GLY A 282 -21.47 -1.02 14.16
CA GLY A 282 -21.01 -2.36 13.78
C GLY A 282 -21.26 -2.75 12.32
N ASP A 283 -20.37 -2.30 11.44
CA ASP A 283 -19.89 -3.07 10.29
C ASP A 283 -18.42 -2.73 10.03
N LEU A 284 -17.65 -2.46 11.10
CA LEU A 284 -16.21 -2.28 10.99
C LEU A 284 -15.54 -3.65 10.93
N PRO A 285 -14.79 -3.95 9.87
CA PRO A 285 -14.04 -5.17 9.78
C PRO A 285 -13.01 -5.29 10.92
N SER A 286 -12.79 -6.51 11.39
CA SER A 286 -12.00 -6.84 12.59
C SER A 286 -10.61 -6.19 12.64
N SER A 287 -10.00 -5.94 11.47
CA SER A 287 -8.68 -5.30 11.32
C SER A 287 -8.63 -3.83 11.75
N LEU A 288 -9.75 -3.10 11.67
CA LEU A 288 -9.81 -1.68 12.06
C LEU A 288 -10.06 -1.48 13.56
N ARG A 289 -10.69 -2.45 14.24
CA ARG A 289 -10.86 -2.40 15.70
C ARG A 289 -9.52 -2.51 16.44
N LEU A 290 -8.57 -3.27 15.88
CA LEU A 290 -7.25 -3.47 16.47
C LEU A 290 -6.34 -2.23 16.40
N GLN A 291 -6.48 -1.40 15.36
CA GLN A 291 -5.66 -0.18 15.24
C GLN A 291 -6.21 1.00 16.04
N VAL A 292 -7.53 1.12 16.19
CA VAL A 292 -8.15 2.23 16.95
C VAL A 292 -8.02 2.05 18.47
N TRP A 293 -7.90 0.81 18.95
CA TRP A 293 -7.85 0.53 20.40
C TRP A 293 -6.43 0.52 21.00
N ASN A 294 -5.39 0.38 20.18
CA ASN A 294 -3.99 0.42 20.65
C ASN A 294 -3.50 1.83 21.00
N ASP A 295 -4.28 2.89 20.69
CA ASP A 295 -3.97 4.29 20.97
C ASP A 295 -4.81 4.89 22.11
N ASP A 296 -5.54 4.10 22.91
CA ASP A 296 -6.24 4.65 24.10
C ASP A 296 -5.22 4.87 25.24
N PRO A 297 -4.95 6.12 25.67
CA PRO A 297 -3.99 6.42 26.75
C PRO A 297 -4.51 6.03 28.15
N ARG A 298 -5.53 5.17 28.22
CA ARG A 298 -6.26 4.84 29.46
C ARG A 298 -5.94 3.46 30.03
N ASP A 299 -5.03 2.71 29.42
CA ASP A 299 -4.67 1.36 29.90
C ASP A 299 -3.38 1.30 30.73
N ASP A 300 -2.88 2.45 31.21
CA ASP A 300 -1.72 2.53 32.12
C ASP A 300 -2.12 2.60 33.61
N ASN A 301 -3.36 2.24 33.94
CA ASN A 301 -3.83 2.13 35.32
C ASN A 301 -4.80 0.95 35.48
N ARG A 302 -4.25 -0.26 35.45
CA ARG A 302 -4.80 -1.40 36.19
C ARG A 302 -3.65 -2.15 36.87
N ASP A 303 -3.84 -2.33 38.16
CA ASP A 303 -2.94 -2.94 39.15
C ASP A 303 -2.32 -4.28 38.72
#